data_AF-A0A3S5IXF3-F1
#
_entry.id   AF-A0A3S5IXF3-F1
#
_cell.length_a   1.000
_cell.length_b   1.000
_cell.length_c   1.000
_cell.angle_alpha   90.00
_cell.angle_beta   90.00
_cell.angle_gamma   90.00
#
_symmetry.space_group_name_H-M   'P 1'
#
loop_
_entity.id
_entity.type
_entity.pdbx_description
1 polymer ?
#
loop_
_entity_poly.entity_id
_entity_poly.type
_entity_poly.pdbx_seq_one_letter_code
_entity_poly.pdbx_strand_id
1 'polypeptide(L)'
;MSGTSSVDASFTPPVYTSDGSEGVTCQFMYQKGMYIKKDATDIPTHLLLNGGKVRVPSGGSEKEEELARGFFERMCQDYHNGTMVPIVAVRTIVFRMYADFDLKIPLAELSTDAIRKMATTINVQAQRFFPSDHPPLTCIVCTKSKPPLGPIESSVASQSMAAAIGIPSALYKHGIHFHWPDVYVKQEDALYMRESMMAALERIDWNEYLGTGTVDWATVFDESVYGISDKGVSGSLRMTGAPKACICTGCKNDKEKKLGCGQCFRRGYIIDPVHYRLFEAYMGGDVDEEKTSRLKANFYKLLMVTDIRSPDPDRSTISQGWQVYPGCPQLKVKDGRGRKRKCAPDAEGVERKFTRNPEVKDVEKERIMRKYLVQLSPQYTNASMRILYEEKKIPLKMKAPPVPTIVSYKCPLRGDGARFCMNLKSNGGFHNSQNVWMEIVPKNTSKNEFVARMRCFCKCKTYEGRRGQLCSDFKSKEVMLDPDDVSTLFHKGTTAKHELDRAVAHYNSLKNKW
;
A
#
# COMPACT_ATOMS: atom_id res chain seq x y z
N MET A 1 23.76 4.79 56.38
CA MET A 1 22.72 3.77 56.63
C MET A 1 22.12 3.37 55.29
N SER A 2 22.49 2.18 54.85
CA SER A 2 22.16 1.54 53.58
C SER A 2 20.73 1.00 53.61
N GLY A 3 19.85 1.53 52.75
CA GLY A 3 18.53 0.97 52.49
C GLY A 3 18.54 0.21 51.16
N THR A 4 18.95 -1.06 51.20
CA THR A 4 18.74 -2.02 50.12
C THR A 4 17.24 -2.34 50.04
N SER A 5 16.54 -1.83 49.03
CA SER A 5 15.19 -2.28 48.72
C SER A 5 15.25 -3.69 48.11
N SER A 6 14.64 -4.65 48.80
CA SER A 6 14.49 -6.04 48.39
C SER A 6 13.90 -6.16 46.98
N VAL A 7 14.69 -6.75 46.07
CA VAL A 7 14.26 -7.11 44.73
C VAL A 7 13.37 -8.34 44.83
N ASP A 8 12.15 -8.24 44.30
CA ASP A 8 11.14 -9.29 44.29
C ASP A 8 11.66 -10.54 43.56
N ALA A 9 11.73 -11.68 44.27
CA ALA A 9 12.45 -12.89 43.88
C ALA A 9 11.72 -13.80 42.87
N SER A 10 10.78 -13.27 42.08
CA SER A 10 9.92 -14.09 41.20
C SER A 10 10.08 -13.84 39.69
N PHE A 11 11.15 -13.18 39.25
CA PHE A 11 11.42 -13.00 37.82
C PHE A 11 12.90 -13.28 37.49
N THR A 12 13.20 -14.50 37.07
CA THR A 12 14.50 -14.86 36.50
C THR A 12 14.68 -14.17 35.15
N PRO A 13 15.82 -13.49 34.88
CA PRO A 13 16.11 -12.95 33.57
C PRO A 13 16.13 -14.10 32.54
N PRO A 14 15.64 -13.90 31.30
CA PRO A 14 15.59 -15.00 30.37
C PRO A 14 16.92 -15.13 29.62
N VAL A 15 17.46 -16.35 29.60
CA VAL A 15 18.76 -16.73 29.03
C VAL A 15 18.66 -16.86 27.49
N TYR A 16 19.55 -16.22 26.71
CA TYR A 16 19.34 -15.99 25.27
C TYR A 16 20.55 -16.16 24.32
N THR A 17 21.22 -17.31 24.34
CA THR A 17 22.06 -17.79 23.23
C THR A 17 22.10 -19.32 23.21
N SER A 18 22.55 -19.93 22.10
CA SER A 18 22.74 -21.39 22.00
C SER A 18 23.67 -21.98 23.06
N ASP A 19 24.59 -21.18 23.62
CA ASP A 19 25.55 -21.57 24.66
C ASP A 19 25.16 -21.14 26.09
N GLY A 20 24.06 -20.40 26.26
CA GLY A 20 23.57 -19.96 27.58
C GLY A 20 24.13 -18.63 28.08
N SER A 21 24.89 -17.89 27.28
CA SER A 21 25.23 -16.49 27.55
C SER A 21 24.01 -15.56 27.38
N GLU A 22 23.95 -14.47 28.15
CA GLU A 22 22.92 -13.43 28.03
C GLU A 22 23.44 -12.29 27.16
N GLY A 23 22.61 -11.82 26.21
CA GLY A 23 22.89 -10.58 25.49
C GLY A 23 22.93 -9.40 26.46
N VAL A 24 23.95 -8.54 26.31
CA VAL A 24 24.20 -7.41 27.20
C VAL A 24 23.05 -6.39 27.20
N THR A 25 22.24 -6.35 26.15
CA THR A 25 21.05 -5.47 26.07
C THR A 25 20.00 -5.89 27.09
N CYS A 26 19.71 -7.20 27.22
CA CYS A 26 18.73 -7.69 28.19
C CYS A 26 19.15 -7.36 29.62
N GLN A 27 20.42 -7.60 29.93
CA GLN A 27 20.99 -7.28 31.24
C GLN A 27 20.93 -5.77 31.52
N PHE A 28 21.28 -4.94 30.53
CA PHE A 28 21.22 -3.49 30.64
C PHE A 28 19.79 -2.99 30.88
N MET A 29 18.82 -3.47 30.09
CA MET A 29 17.40 -3.12 30.27
C MET A 29 16.88 -3.50 31.66
N TYR A 30 17.29 -4.65 32.18
CA TYR A 30 16.94 -5.08 33.53
C TYR A 30 17.55 -4.18 34.61
N GLN A 31 18.87 -3.97 34.56
CA GLN A 31 19.60 -3.14 35.52
C GLN A 31 19.12 -1.69 35.54
N LYS A 32 18.69 -1.16 34.39
CA LYS A 32 18.20 0.21 34.26
C LYS A 32 16.68 0.35 34.42
N GLY A 33 15.98 -0.74 34.76
CA GLY A 33 14.54 -0.70 35.04
C GLY A 33 13.67 -0.39 33.82
N MET A 34 14.09 -0.78 32.62
CA MET A 34 13.37 -0.50 31.36
C MET A 34 12.20 -1.48 31.09
N TYR A 35 12.11 -2.58 31.83
CA TYR A 35 11.02 -3.55 31.67
C TYR A 35 9.71 -3.02 32.27
N ILE A 36 8.64 -3.15 31.50
CA ILE A 36 7.28 -2.79 31.95
C ILE A 36 6.68 -3.97 32.72
N LYS A 37 6.20 -3.71 33.93
CA LYS A 37 5.52 -4.71 34.77
C LYS A 37 4.21 -5.16 34.12
N LYS A 38 3.77 -6.40 34.40
CA LYS A 38 2.63 -7.03 33.73
C LYS A 38 1.33 -6.21 33.82
N ASP A 39 1.10 -5.56 34.96
CA ASP A 39 -0.13 -4.82 35.27
C ASP A 39 0.02 -3.30 35.08
N ALA A 40 1.19 -2.84 34.59
CA ALA A 40 1.42 -1.43 34.32
C ALA A 40 0.68 -0.99 33.04
N THR A 41 0.18 0.24 33.07
CA THR A 41 -0.54 0.88 31.95
C THR A 41 0.39 1.58 30.97
N ASP A 42 1.71 1.55 31.21
CA ASP A 42 2.70 2.18 30.34
C ASP A 42 2.64 1.63 28.92
N ILE A 43 2.63 2.54 27.95
CA ILE A 43 2.74 2.19 26.54
C ILE A 43 4.19 1.76 26.26
N PRO A 44 4.42 0.53 25.75
CA PRO A 44 5.75 0.06 25.41
C PRO A 44 6.33 0.81 24.23
N THR A 45 7.61 1.10 24.31
CA THR A 45 8.39 1.59 23.17
C THR A 45 8.87 0.47 22.27
N HIS A 46 9.10 -0.71 22.88
CA HIS A 46 9.60 -1.90 22.22
C HIS A 46 8.91 -3.12 22.82
N LEU A 47 8.73 -4.14 21.99
CA LEU A 47 8.21 -5.44 22.41
C LEU A 47 9.26 -6.49 22.10
N LEU A 48 9.53 -7.36 23.07
CA LEU A 48 10.32 -8.54 22.85
C LEU A 48 9.41 -9.62 22.24
N LEU A 49 9.89 -10.32 21.22
CA LEU A 49 9.14 -11.39 20.56
C LEU A 49 8.99 -12.66 21.44
N ASN A 50 9.48 -12.60 22.67
CA ASN A 50 9.27 -13.55 23.76
C ASN A 50 8.15 -13.12 24.73
N GLY A 51 7.40 -12.04 24.44
CA GLY A 51 6.33 -11.51 25.28
C GLY A 51 6.72 -10.42 26.28
N GLY A 52 8.00 -10.08 26.41
CA GLY A 52 8.46 -8.96 27.24
C GLY A 52 8.06 -7.60 26.67
N LYS A 53 7.84 -6.62 27.55
CA LYS A 53 7.53 -5.24 27.19
C LYS A 53 8.59 -4.30 27.73
N VAL A 54 9.07 -3.38 26.90
CA VAL A 54 10.19 -2.49 27.24
C VAL A 54 9.84 -1.04 26.95
N ARG A 55 10.19 -0.16 27.89
CA ARG A 55 10.19 1.29 27.74
C ARG A 55 11.62 1.80 27.78
N VAL A 56 12.15 2.08 26.59
CA VAL A 56 13.38 2.84 26.41
C VAL A 56 13.01 4.31 26.61
N PRO A 57 13.65 5.02 27.55
CA PRO A 57 13.32 6.42 27.80
C PRO A 57 13.53 7.28 26.56
N SER A 58 12.66 8.27 26.42
CA SER A 58 12.71 9.28 25.36
C SER A 58 12.01 10.51 25.95
N GLY A 59 12.67 11.66 26.01
CA GLY A 59 12.14 12.83 26.74
C GLY A 59 13.08 14.03 26.84
N GLY A 60 14.28 13.96 26.26
CA GLY A 60 15.19 15.11 26.14
C GLY A 60 15.95 15.50 27.41
N SER A 61 15.73 14.82 28.55
CA SER A 61 16.66 14.94 29.66
C SER A 61 17.97 14.20 29.35
N GLU A 62 19.10 14.76 29.78
CA GLU A 62 20.44 14.20 29.53
C GLU A 62 20.52 12.72 29.96
N LYS A 63 19.91 12.39 31.11
CA LYS A 63 19.85 11.03 31.64
C LYS A 63 19.03 10.09 30.75
N GLU A 64 17.90 10.53 30.20
CA GLU A 64 17.09 9.71 29.31
C GLU A 64 17.78 9.49 27.97
N GLU A 65 18.46 10.50 27.44
CA GLU A 65 19.29 10.38 26.24
C GLU A 65 20.46 9.42 26.46
N GLU A 66 21.10 9.45 27.63
CA GLU A 66 22.14 8.49 28.00
C GLU A 66 21.62 7.06 28.06
N LEU A 67 20.45 6.85 28.66
CA LEU A 67 19.80 5.54 28.73
C LEU A 67 19.40 5.03 27.34
N ALA A 68 18.84 5.90 26.49
CA ALA A 68 18.49 5.56 25.12
C ALA A 68 19.73 5.18 24.30
N ARG A 69 20.80 5.98 24.38
CA ARG A 69 22.09 5.70 23.72
C ARG A 69 22.67 4.38 24.18
N GLY A 70 22.72 4.15 25.49
CA GLY A 70 23.20 2.90 26.07
C GLY A 70 22.41 1.69 25.60
N PHE A 71 21.08 1.81 25.43
CA PHE A 71 20.26 0.75 24.84
C PHE A 71 20.70 0.40 23.41
N PHE A 72 20.88 1.41 22.52
CA PHE A 72 21.32 1.17 21.15
C PHE A 72 22.76 0.67 21.05
N GLU A 73 23.67 1.15 21.89
CA GLU A 73 25.06 0.68 21.95
C GLU A 73 25.14 -0.80 22.33
N ARG A 74 24.36 -1.23 23.34
CA ARG A 74 24.28 -2.64 23.73
C ARG A 74 23.65 -3.51 22.66
N MET A 75 22.66 -2.99 21.93
CA MET A 75 22.10 -3.67 20.76
C MET A 75 23.15 -3.88 19.66
N CYS A 76 24.02 -2.90 19.42
CA CYS A 76 25.14 -3.06 18.50
C CYS A 76 26.15 -4.11 18.97
N GLN A 77 26.48 -4.10 20.26
CA GLN A 77 27.37 -5.10 20.85
C GLN A 77 26.79 -6.51 20.70
N ASP A 78 25.52 -6.70 21.00
CA ASP A 78 24.86 -7.98 20.83
C ASP A 78 24.75 -8.42 19.36
N TYR A 79 24.56 -7.48 18.43
CA TYR A 79 24.61 -7.80 17.00
C TYR A 79 25.98 -8.35 16.59
N HIS A 80 27.07 -7.69 16.99
CA HIS A 80 28.43 -8.15 16.68
C HIS A 80 28.79 -9.47 17.36
N ASN A 81 28.24 -9.73 18.55
CA ASN A 81 28.44 -10.97 19.28
C ASN A 81 27.52 -12.12 18.82
N GLY A 82 26.53 -11.84 17.96
CA GLY A 82 25.52 -12.83 17.56
C GLY A 82 24.49 -13.16 18.65
N THR A 83 24.34 -12.30 19.66
CA THR A 83 23.48 -12.48 20.84
C THR A 83 22.28 -11.52 20.86
N MET A 84 21.97 -10.92 19.70
CA MET A 84 20.92 -9.90 19.57
C MET A 84 19.54 -10.43 19.99
N VAL A 85 18.87 -9.67 20.84
CA VAL A 85 17.57 -10.03 21.37
C VAL A 85 16.48 -9.94 20.28
N PRO A 86 15.52 -10.88 20.22
CA PRO A 86 14.34 -10.76 19.37
C PRO A 86 13.44 -9.59 19.82
N ILE A 87 13.53 -8.44 19.13
CA ILE A 87 12.86 -7.19 19.52
C ILE A 87 12.24 -6.45 18.33
N VAL A 88 11.10 -5.81 18.56
CA VAL A 88 10.43 -4.91 17.62
C VAL A 88 10.29 -3.53 18.24
N ALA A 89 10.43 -2.49 17.43
CA ALA A 89 10.10 -1.12 17.82
C ALA A 89 8.59 -0.90 17.63
N VAL A 90 7.96 -0.23 18.59
CA VAL A 90 6.57 0.22 18.50
C VAL A 90 6.59 1.69 18.07
N ARG A 91 5.85 2.05 17.02
CA ARG A 91 5.86 3.41 16.49
C ARG A 91 5.30 4.42 17.51
N THR A 92 5.67 5.68 17.37
CA THR A 92 5.04 6.83 18.04
C THR A 92 3.78 7.27 17.28
N ILE A 93 3.03 8.27 17.82
CA ILE A 93 1.83 8.80 17.12
C ILE A 93 2.23 9.42 15.78
N VAL A 94 3.20 10.33 15.81
CA VAL A 94 3.96 10.76 14.64
C VAL A 94 5.25 9.95 14.60
N PHE A 95 5.50 9.23 13.52
CA PHE A 95 6.58 8.26 13.41
C PHE A 95 7.30 8.40 12.08
N ARG A 96 8.48 7.81 11.96
CA ARG A 96 9.23 7.77 10.70
C ARG A 96 8.58 6.77 9.77
N MET A 97 8.24 7.17 8.55
CA MET A 97 7.55 6.33 7.58
C MET A 97 8.38 5.06 7.29
N TYR A 98 7.70 3.93 7.22
CA TYR A 98 8.30 2.62 6.93
C TYR A 98 7.31 1.73 6.19
N ALA A 99 7.79 0.66 5.58
CA ALA A 99 6.97 -0.40 5.01
C ALA A 99 7.55 -1.78 5.35
N ASP A 100 6.68 -2.75 5.64
CA ASP A 100 7.03 -4.17 5.76
C ASP A 100 6.40 -4.92 4.58
N PHE A 101 7.22 -5.39 3.66
CA PHE A 101 6.78 -6.16 2.50
C PHE A 101 6.90 -7.65 2.81
N ASP A 102 5.75 -8.32 2.83
CA ASP A 102 5.65 -9.77 2.92
C ASP A 102 5.33 -10.39 1.55
N LEU A 103 6.37 -10.53 0.73
CA LEU A 103 6.29 -11.08 -0.62
C LEU A 103 6.17 -12.61 -0.60
N LYS A 104 5.21 -13.14 -1.35
CA LYS A 104 5.00 -14.58 -1.55
C LYS A 104 4.99 -14.88 -3.04
N ILE A 105 6.10 -15.37 -3.56
CA ILE A 105 6.34 -15.54 -5.01
C ILE A 105 6.83 -16.96 -5.32
N PRO A 106 6.71 -17.45 -6.56
CA PRO A 106 7.16 -18.80 -6.92
C PRO A 106 8.68 -18.99 -6.96
N LEU A 107 9.44 -17.90 -6.80
CA LEU A 107 10.90 -17.94 -6.85
C LEU A 107 11.50 -18.14 -5.46
N ALA A 108 12.38 -19.14 -5.33
CA ALA A 108 13.12 -19.41 -4.10
C ALA A 108 14.05 -18.26 -3.71
N GLU A 109 14.57 -17.54 -4.71
CA GLU A 109 15.40 -16.36 -4.55
C GLU A 109 14.71 -15.15 -5.15
N LEU A 110 14.83 -14.00 -4.48
CA LEU A 110 14.35 -12.73 -4.99
C LEU A 110 15.54 -12.00 -5.64
N SER A 111 15.40 -11.63 -6.91
CA SER A 111 16.47 -10.96 -7.64
C SER A 111 16.76 -9.56 -7.09
N THR A 112 18.03 -9.16 -7.17
CA THR A 112 18.48 -7.80 -6.84
C THR A 112 17.71 -6.75 -7.63
N ASP A 113 17.45 -7.02 -8.92
CA ASP A 113 16.73 -6.10 -9.81
C ASP A 113 15.27 -5.93 -9.40
N ALA A 114 14.62 -6.99 -8.91
CA ALA A 114 13.27 -6.87 -8.37
C ALA A 114 13.23 -5.95 -7.14
N ILE A 115 14.20 -6.10 -6.22
CA ILE A 115 14.30 -5.28 -5.01
C ILE A 115 14.57 -3.82 -5.37
N ARG A 116 15.54 -3.57 -6.26
CA ARG A 116 15.85 -2.24 -6.79
C ARG A 116 14.65 -1.61 -7.47
N LYS A 117 13.96 -2.35 -8.34
CA LYS A 117 12.78 -1.86 -9.04
C LYS A 117 11.67 -1.46 -8.07
N MET A 118 11.41 -2.27 -7.03
CA MET A 118 10.47 -1.92 -5.97
C MET A 118 10.90 -0.65 -5.23
N ALA A 119 12.16 -0.60 -4.76
CA ALA A 119 12.71 0.52 -4.00
C ALA A 119 12.62 1.85 -4.76
N THR A 120 13.12 1.89 -6.00
CA THR A 120 13.04 3.07 -6.88
C THR A 120 11.58 3.48 -7.11
N THR A 121 10.70 2.52 -7.43
CA THR A 121 9.29 2.81 -7.73
C THR A 121 8.59 3.47 -6.53
N ILE A 122 8.73 2.91 -5.33
CA ILE A 122 8.02 3.44 -4.16
C ILE A 122 8.67 4.71 -3.61
N ASN A 123 10.00 4.88 -3.75
CA ASN A 123 10.67 6.10 -3.28
C ASN A 123 10.35 7.30 -4.18
N VAL A 124 10.36 7.11 -5.50
CA VAL A 124 9.90 8.13 -6.46
C VAL A 124 8.43 8.48 -6.22
N GLN A 125 7.60 7.47 -5.93
CA GLN A 125 6.20 7.72 -5.62
C GLN A 125 6.03 8.47 -4.28
N ALA A 126 6.86 8.19 -3.27
CA ALA A 126 6.88 8.90 -1.99
C ALA A 126 7.21 10.39 -2.14
N GLN A 127 8.15 10.73 -3.03
CA GLN A 127 8.57 12.12 -3.30
C GLN A 127 7.39 13.03 -3.63
N ARG A 128 6.33 12.50 -4.23
CA ARG A 128 5.18 13.27 -4.72
C ARG A 128 4.32 13.86 -3.62
N PHE A 129 4.47 13.39 -2.39
CA PHE A 129 3.83 13.99 -1.22
C PHE A 129 4.50 15.30 -0.80
N PHE A 130 5.61 15.68 -1.44
CA PHE A 130 6.35 16.89 -1.16
C PHE A 130 6.35 17.83 -2.37
N PRO A 131 6.60 19.14 -2.18
CA PRO A 131 6.78 20.10 -3.26
C PRO A 131 7.91 19.69 -4.21
N SER A 132 7.88 20.19 -5.45
CA SER A 132 8.86 19.83 -6.49
C SER A 132 10.29 20.26 -6.18
N ASP A 133 10.47 21.27 -5.33
CA ASP A 133 11.75 21.77 -4.85
C ASP A 133 12.22 21.08 -3.55
N HIS A 134 11.43 20.15 -3.00
CA HIS A 134 11.85 19.37 -1.85
C HIS A 134 13.04 18.46 -2.21
N PRO A 135 14.07 18.35 -1.36
CA PRO A 135 15.19 17.44 -1.60
C PRO A 135 14.76 16.00 -1.87
N PRO A 136 15.54 15.21 -2.64
CA PRO A 136 15.24 13.81 -2.86
C PRO A 136 15.12 13.03 -1.54
N LEU A 137 14.05 12.26 -1.39
CA LEU A 137 13.85 11.43 -0.20
C LEU A 137 14.87 10.30 -0.11
N THR A 138 15.34 10.05 1.11
CA THR A 138 16.17 8.88 1.41
C THR A 138 15.29 7.69 1.74
N CYS A 139 15.56 6.53 1.14
CA CYS A 139 14.95 5.26 1.50
C CYS A 139 16.05 4.23 1.84
N ILE A 140 15.97 3.62 3.03
CA ILE A 140 16.88 2.56 3.47
C ILE A 140 16.16 1.22 3.33
N VAL A 141 16.73 0.31 2.56
CA VAL A 141 16.14 -1.00 2.27
C VAL A 141 16.88 -2.08 3.06
N CYS A 142 16.14 -2.88 3.82
CA CYS A 142 16.67 -4.02 4.53
C CYS A 142 15.98 -5.32 4.09
N THR A 143 16.76 -6.38 3.85
CA THR A 143 16.25 -7.70 3.42
C THR A 143 16.67 -8.78 4.40
N LYS A 144 16.04 -9.96 4.34
CA LYS A 144 16.42 -11.09 5.19
C LYS A 144 17.87 -11.50 4.95
N SER A 145 18.58 -11.86 6.02
CA SER A 145 19.98 -12.28 5.98
C SER A 145 20.21 -13.63 5.31
N LYS A 146 19.15 -14.44 5.17
CA LYS A 146 19.17 -15.74 4.50
C LYS A 146 17.94 -15.89 3.60
N PRO A 147 18.05 -16.64 2.49
CA PRO A 147 16.90 -17.00 1.67
C PRO A 147 15.92 -17.87 2.47
N PRO A 148 14.66 -17.98 2.01
CA PRO A 148 13.69 -18.90 2.60
C PRO A 148 14.21 -20.34 2.61
N LEU A 149 14.03 -21.06 3.71
CA LEU A 149 14.48 -22.46 3.84
C LEU A 149 13.66 -23.45 2.99
N GLY A 150 12.50 -23.02 2.50
CA GLY A 150 11.60 -23.82 1.68
C GLY A 150 10.31 -23.06 1.34
N PRO A 151 9.45 -23.65 0.49
CA PRO A 151 8.17 -23.05 0.16
C PRO A 151 7.23 -23.09 1.37
N ILE A 152 6.28 -22.17 1.38
CA ILE A 152 5.18 -22.14 2.34
C ILE A 152 4.32 -23.38 2.08
N GLU A 153 4.13 -24.21 3.11
CA GLU A 153 3.16 -25.30 3.06
C GLU A 153 1.76 -24.74 2.83
N SER A 154 1.23 -24.94 1.63
CA SER A 154 -0.15 -24.62 1.30
C SER A 154 -1.05 -25.75 1.81
N SER A 155 -2.23 -25.42 2.32
CA SER A 155 -3.24 -26.44 2.64
C SER A 155 -3.58 -27.26 1.38
N VAL A 156 -3.90 -28.54 1.52
CA VAL A 156 -4.21 -29.44 0.39
C VAL A 156 -5.35 -28.89 -0.48
N ALA A 157 -6.33 -28.19 0.13
CA ALA A 157 -7.41 -27.51 -0.57
C ALA A 157 -6.93 -26.36 -1.48
N SER A 158 -5.93 -25.57 -1.04
CA SER A 158 -5.35 -24.49 -1.85
C SER A 158 -4.51 -24.98 -3.03
N GLN A 159 -3.92 -26.18 -2.95
CA GLN A 159 -3.12 -26.75 -4.04
C GLN A 159 -3.98 -27.15 -5.24
N SER A 160 -5.14 -27.77 -5.00
CA SER A 160 -6.09 -28.17 -6.05
C SER A 160 -6.65 -26.97 -6.82
N MET A 161 -6.92 -25.88 -6.12
CA MET A 161 -7.46 -24.66 -6.72
C MET A 161 -6.38 -23.83 -7.42
N ALA A 162 -5.14 -23.79 -6.90
CA ALA A 162 -3.99 -23.15 -7.52
C ALA A 162 -3.63 -23.79 -8.87
N ALA A 163 -3.67 -25.13 -8.95
CA ALA A 163 -3.47 -25.86 -10.19
C ALA A 163 -4.54 -25.54 -11.25
N ALA A 164 -5.80 -25.34 -10.85
CA ALA A 164 -6.90 -25.02 -11.76
C ALA A 164 -6.84 -23.59 -12.34
N ILE A 165 -6.10 -22.67 -11.71
CA ILE A 165 -5.96 -21.26 -12.14
C ILE A 165 -4.51 -20.88 -12.50
N GLY A 166 -3.62 -21.87 -12.65
CA GLY A 166 -2.23 -21.65 -13.09
C GLY A 166 -1.32 -20.97 -12.06
N ILE A 167 -1.67 -20.97 -10.78
CA ILE A 167 -0.79 -20.46 -9.71
C ILE A 167 0.21 -21.56 -9.31
N PRO A 168 1.52 -21.26 -9.25
CA PRO A 168 2.52 -22.21 -8.81
C PRO A 168 2.21 -22.77 -7.42
N SER A 169 2.33 -24.10 -7.26
CA SER A 169 1.95 -24.82 -6.04
C SER A 169 2.84 -24.52 -4.83
N ALA A 170 4.02 -23.94 -5.06
CA ALA A 170 5.03 -23.61 -4.08
C ALA A 170 5.34 -22.10 -4.12
N LEU A 171 5.08 -21.39 -3.02
CA LEU A 171 5.40 -19.97 -2.86
C LEU A 171 6.45 -19.79 -1.76
N TYR A 172 7.40 -18.89 -1.96
CA TYR A 172 8.48 -18.59 -1.03
C TYR A 172 8.28 -17.21 -0.40
N LYS A 173 8.53 -17.13 0.91
CA LYS A 173 8.28 -15.93 1.72
C LYS A 173 9.50 -15.01 1.79
N HIS A 174 9.50 -13.93 1.02
CA HIS A 174 10.53 -12.89 1.05
C HIS A 174 10.08 -11.70 1.90
N GLY A 175 10.96 -11.22 2.78
CA GLY A 175 10.67 -10.07 3.63
C GLY A 175 11.58 -8.91 3.25
N ILE A 176 11.02 -7.71 3.10
CA ILE A 176 11.77 -6.48 2.83
C ILE A 176 11.21 -5.36 3.71
N HIS A 177 12.08 -4.68 4.43
CA HIS A 177 11.72 -3.44 5.11
C HIS A 177 12.21 -2.24 4.30
N PHE A 178 11.36 -1.23 4.17
CA PHE A 178 11.72 0.08 3.63
C PHE A 178 11.57 1.11 4.74
N HIS A 179 12.55 2.01 4.87
CA HIS A 179 12.55 3.05 5.90
C HIS A 179 12.83 4.40 5.28
N TRP A 180 12.02 5.40 5.60
CA TRP A 180 12.24 6.80 5.25
C TRP A 180 12.57 7.60 6.53
N PRO A 181 13.85 7.63 6.95
CA PRO A 181 14.24 8.17 8.26
C PRO A 181 13.86 9.63 8.48
N ASP A 182 13.73 10.39 7.38
CA ASP A 182 13.50 11.83 7.38
C ASP A 182 12.03 12.20 7.09
N VAL A 183 11.15 11.20 6.91
CA VAL A 183 9.72 11.39 6.62
C VAL A 183 8.90 11.05 7.85
N TYR A 184 8.34 12.05 8.51
CA TYR A 184 7.51 11.92 9.69
C TYR A 184 6.03 12.01 9.31
N VAL A 185 5.23 11.04 9.73
CA VAL A 185 3.83 10.86 9.33
C VAL A 185 2.98 10.41 10.52
N LYS A 186 1.67 10.69 10.47
CA LYS A 186 0.67 10.00 11.29
C LYS A 186 0.16 8.77 10.54
N GLN A 187 -0.71 7.99 11.20
CA GLN A 187 -1.27 6.78 10.62
C GLN A 187 -1.99 7.05 9.28
N GLU A 188 -2.86 8.05 9.23
CA GLU A 188 -3.63 8.37 8.02
C GLU A 188 -2.71 8.76 6.85
N ASP A 189 -1.69 9.56 7.13
CA ASP A 189 -0.69 10.00 6.14
C ASP A 189 0.10 8.79 5.57
N ALA A 190 0.52 7.86 6.44
CA ALA A 190 1.18 6.63 6.05
C ALA A 190 0.28 5.73 5.17
N LEU A 191 -1.03 5.69 5.47
CA LEU A 191 -1.99 4.96 4.65
C LEU A 191 -2.16 5.59 3.26
N TYR A 192 -2.16 6.92 3.15
CA TYR A 192 -2.17 7.60 1.85
C TYR A 192 -0.91 7.28 1.04
N MET A 193 0.26 7.36 1.67
CA MET A 193 1.53 6.99 1.03
C MET A 193 1.52 5.53 0.57
N ARG A 194 1.03 4.61 1.41
CA ARG A 194 0.87 3.19 1.07
C ARG A 194 -0.01 2.98 -0.17
N GLU A 195 -1.21 3.56 -0.20
CA GLU A 195 -2.12 3.39 -1.35
C GLU A 195 -1.52 3.96 -2.65
N SER A 196 -0.81 5.09 -2.55
CA SER A 196 -0.10 5.69 -3.67
C SER A 196 1.03 4.78 -4.19
N MET A 197 1.87 4.25 -3.30
CA MET A 197 2.96 3.33 -3.63
C MET A 197 2.44 2.03 -4.24
N MET A 198 1.38 1.44 -3.68
CA MET A 198 0.74 0.25 -4.25
C MET A 198 0.21 0.51 -5.66
N ALA A 199 -0.46 1.65 -5.87
CA ALA A 199 -0.94 2.04 -7.19
C ALA A 199 0.20 2.23 -8.20
N ALA A 200 1.43 2.52 -7.74
CA ALA A 200 2.62 2.55 -8.58
C ALA A 200 3.14 1.17 -8.95
N LEU A 201 3.20 0.27 -7.96
CA LEU A 201 3.64 -1.11 -8.16
C LEU A 201 2.70 -1.88 -9.11
N GLU A 202 1.39 -1.67 -9.00
CA GLU A 202 0.39 -2.33 -9.87
C GLU A 202 0.44 -1.90 -11.35
N ARG A 203 1.23 -0.87 -11.71
CA ARG A 203 1.43 -0.46 -13.11
C ARG A 203 2.52 -1.22 -13.83
N ILE A 204 3.34 -1.96 -13.09
CA ILE A 204 4.50 -2.68 -13.62
C ILE A 204 4.07 -4.12 -13.86
N ASP A 205 4.46 -4.68 -15.01
CA ASP A 205 4.42 -6.13 -15.22
C ASP A 205 5.60 -6.75 -14.47
N TRP A 206 5.28 -7.53 -13.43
CA TRP A 206 6.29 -8.15 -12.57
C TRP A 206 6.69 -9.55 -13.01
N ASN A 207 6.14 -10.06 -14.12
CA ASN A 207 6.39 -11.45 -14.52
C ASN A 207 7.88 -11.77 -14.67
N GLU A 208 8.65 -10.87 -15.30
CA GLU A 208 10.10 -11.03 -15.46
C GLU A 208 10.87 -10.93 -14.14
N TYR A 209 10.38 -10.16 -13.17
CA TYR A 209 11.05 -9.91 -11.90
C TYR A 209 10.72 -10.97 -10.83
N LEU A 210 9.48 -11.45 -10.80
CA LEU A 210 8.91 -12.23 -9.69
C LEU A 210 8.41 -13.61 -10.13
N GLY A 211 8.50 -13.95 -11.43
CA GLY A 211 7.96 -15.19 -11.98
C GLY A 211 6.43 -15.25 -11.98
N THR A 212 5.78 -14.10 -11.77
CA THR A 212 4.33 -13.94 -11.85
C THR A 212 3.96 -12.49 -12.14
N GLY A 213 3.00 -12.29 -13.06
CA GLY A 213 2.41 -10.98 -13.34
C GLY A 213 1.30 -10.58 -12.36
N THR A 214 0.85 -11.49 -11.49
CA THR A 214 -0.29 -11.27 -10.58
C THR A 214 0.16 -11.20 -9.12
N VAL A 215 0.52 -10.00 -8.68
CA VAL A 215 0.86 -9.73 -7.27
C VAL A 215 -0.27 -8.97 -6.59
N ASP A 216 -0.82 -9.54 -5.52
CA ASP A 216 -1.75 -8.83 -4.63
C ASP A 216 -0.94 -7.93 -3.67
N TRP A 217 -0.59 -6.74 -4.15
CA TRP A 217 0.19 -5.76 -3.40
C TRP A 217 -0.46 -5.35 -2.07
N ALA A 218 -1.78 -5.49 -1.92
CA ALA A 218 -2.46 -5.18 -0.66
C ALA A 218 -2.10 -6.19 0.44
N THR A 219 -1.77 -7.42 0.07
CA THR A 219 -1.29 -8.46 1.00
C THR A 219 0.21 -8.41 1.24
N VAL A 220 0.97 -7.87 0.29
CA VAL A 220 2.42 -7.67 0.41
C VAL A 220 2.70 -6.50 1.33
N PHE A 221 2.10 -5.35 1.06
CA PHE A 221 2.25 -4.15 1.86
C PHE A 221 1.10 -4.11 2.87
N ASP A 222 1.24 -4.76 4.02
CA ASP A 222 0.15 -4.88 4.99
C ASP A 222 -0.11 -3.53 5.70
N GLU A 223 -1.37 -3.11 5.74
CA GLU A 223 -1.80 -1.91 6.48
C GLU A 223 -1.78 -2.12 8.00
N SER A 224 -1.81 -3.38 8.46
CA SER A 224 -1.86 -3.72 9.89
C SER A 224 -0.63 -3.22 10.66
N VAL A 225 0.49 -3.01 9.95
CA VAL A 225 1.73 -2.46 10.52
C VAL A 225 1.54 -1.05 11.04
N TYR A 226 0.52 -0.31 10.60
CA TYR A 226 0.20 1.02 11.10
C TYR A 226 -0.92 1.00 12.16
N GLY A 227 -1.31 -0.16 12.66
CA GLY A 227 -2.47 -0.35 13.54
C GLY A 227 -2.53 0.56 14.77
N ILE A 228 -3.76 0.77 15.24
CA ILE A 228 -4.11 1.33 16.54
C ILE A 228 -5.03 0.31 17.22
N SER A 229 -4.82 0.11 18.51
CA SER A 229 -5.64 -0.73 19.39
C SER A 229 -6.35 0.14 20.43
N ASP A 230 -7.27 -0.44 21.20
CA ASP A 230 -7.93 0.24 22.33
C ASP A 230 -6.94 0.74 23.39
N LYS A 231 -5.71 0.21 23.40
CA LYS A 231 -4.62 0.61 24.30
C LYS A 231 -3.65 1.62 23.67
N GLY A 232 -4.02 2.20 22.52
CA GLY A 232 -3.20 3.14 21.76
C GLY A 232 -2.45 2.47 20.60
N VAL A 233 -1.30 3.02 20.25
CA VAL A 233 -0.52 2.61 19.08
C VAL A 233 -0.09 1.14 19.18
N SER A 234 -0.38 0.37 18.13
CA SER A 234 -0.02 -1.06 18.04
C SER A 234 0.88 -1.40 16.85
N GLY A 235 1.14 -0.43 15.97
CA GLY A 235 2.04 -0.60 14.83
C GLY A 235 3.48 -0.81 15.28
N SER A 236 4.10 -1.87 14.78
CA SER A 236 5.48 -2.24 15.14
C SER A 236 6.24 -2.80 13.97
N LEU A 237 7.57 -2.69 14.02
CA LEU A 237 8.47 -3.27 13.03
C LEU A 237 9.66 -3.93 13.72
N ARG A 238 10.10 -5.09 13.20
CA ARG A 238 11.30 -5.76 13.69
C ARG A 238 12.53 -4.90 13.45
N MET A 239 13.31 -4.65 14.50
CA MET A 239 14.52 -3.86 14.39
C MET A 239 15.54 -4.54 13.48
N THR A 240 16.34 -3.76 12.75
CA THR A 240 17.42 -4.29 11.91
C THR A 240 18.40 -5.09 12.77
N GLY A 241 18.88 -6.22 12.27
CA GLY A 241 19.72 -7.17 13.02
C GLY A 241 18.97 -8.07 14.00
N ALA A 242 17.76 -7.69 14.46
CA ALA A 242 17.04 -8.49 15.45
C ALA A 242 16.52 -9.81 14.82
N PRO A 243 16.77 -10.96 15.48
CA PRO A 243 16.25 -12.25 15.02
C PRO A 243 14.73 -12.35 15.24
N LYS A 244 14.13 -13.38 14.67
CA LYS A 244 12.73 -13.73 14.98
C LYS A 244 12.70 -14.69 16.17
N ALA A 245 11.63 -14.64 16.96
CA ALA A 245 11.32 -15.68 17.92
C ALA A 245 9.90 -16.20 17.71
N CYS A 246 9.70 -17.48 18.02
CA CYS A 246 8.39 -18.09 18.10
C CYS A 246 8.23 -18.83 19.43
N ILE A 247 6.99 -18.96 19.90
CA ILE A 247 6.67 -19.78 21.07
C ILE A 247 7.11 -21.22 20.78
N CYS A 248 7.83 -21.84 21.71
CA CYS A 248 8.25 -23.23 21.58
C CYS A 248 7.02 -24.13 21.49
N THR A 249 6.93 -24.96 20.46
CA THR A 249 5.76 -25.82 20.23
C THR A 249 5.64 -26.95 21.27
N GLY A 250 6.77 -27.43 21.82
CA GLY A 250 6.78 -28.45 22.87
C GLY A 250 6.24 -27.96 24.21
N CYS A 251 6.80 -26.87 24.76
CA CYS A 251 6.36 -26.35 26.06
C CYS A 251 5.28 -25.27 25.98
N LYS A 252 5.07 -24.63 24.82
CA LYS A 252 4.14 -23.51 24.61
C LYS A 252 4.36 -22.33 25.57
N ASN A 253 5.61 -22.15 26.01
CA ASN A 253 6.01 -21.22 27.08
C ASN A 253 5.23 -21.42 28.40
N ASP A 254 4.69 -22.62 28.63
CA ASP A 254 4.09 -22.99 29.89
C ASP A 254 5.18 -23.13 30.97
N LYS A 255 4.95 -22.56 32.15
CA LYS A 255 5.96 -22.46 33.21
C LYS A 255 6.49 -23.82 33.65
N GLU A 256 5.62 -24.80 33.84
CA GLU A 256 5.99 -26.13 34.33
C GLU A 256 6.67 -26.95 33.23
N LYS A 257 6.07 -26.98 32.04
CA LYS A 257 6.63 -27.72 30.90
C LYS A 257 7.96 -27.17 30.42
N LYS A 258 8.17 -25.85 30.58
CA LYS A 258 9.41 -25.17 30.21
C LYS A 258 10.61 -25.66 31.01
N LEU A 259 10.47 -25.96 32.31
CA LEU A 259 11.58 -26.39 33.18
C LEU A 259 12.29 -27.67 32.69
N GLY A 260 11.56 -28.55 32.02
CA GLY A 260 12.10 -29.79 31.42
C GLY A 260 12.21 -29.78 29.89
N CYS A 261 11.96 -28.65 29.22
CA CYS A 261 11.84 -28.64 27.77
C CYS A 261 13.21 -28.68 27.08
N GLY A 262 13.59 -29.84 26.55
CA GLY A 262 14.81 -30.01 25.76
C GLY A 262 14.80 -29.32 24.40
N GLN A 263 13.63 -29.00 23.83
CA GLN A 263 13.54 -28.33 22.53
C GLN A 263 13.98 -26.87 22.57
N CYS A 264 13.58 -26.15 23.62
CA CYS A 264 13.93 -24.74 23.80
C CYS A 264 14.94 -24.51 24.92
N PHE A 265 15.46 -25.58 25.53
CA PHE A 265 16.40 -25.53 26.67
C PHE A 265 15.92 -24.57 27.76
N ARG A 266 14.67 -24.76 28.20
CA ARG A 266 14.02 -23.94 29.24
C ARG A 266 13.83 -22.47 28.90
N ARG A 267 13.88 -22.07 27.61
CA ARG A 267 13.62 -20.67 27.20
C ARG A 267 12.14 -20.34 27.00
N GLY A 268 11.33 -21.34 26.66
CA GLY A 268 9.92 -21.15 26.29
C GLY A 268 9.70 -20.74 24.82
N TYR A 269 10.78 -20.40 24.13
CA TYR A 269 10.78 -19.85 22.77
C TYR A 269 11.94 -20.44 21.96
N ILE A 270 11.76 -20.48 20.65
CA ILE A 270 12.80 -20.82 19.67
C ILE A 270 13.18 -19.54 18.93
N ILE A 271 14.48 -19.28 18.84
CA ILE A 271 15.02 -18.15 18.08
C ILE A 271 15.35 -18.65 16.68
N ASP A 272 14.78 -17.98 15.69
CA ASP A 272 15.15 -18.11 14.29
C ASP A 272 16.22 -17.03 13.99
N PRO A 273 17.45 -17.44 13.65
CA PRO A 273 18.57 -16.50 13.46
C PRO A 273 18.41 -15.61 12.23
N VAL A 274 17.39 -15.83 11.38
CA VAL A 274 17.09 -14.95 10.25
C VAL A 274 16.68 -13.56 10.76
N HIS A 275 17.45 -12.56 10.37
CA HIS A 275 17.28 -11.16 10.74
C HIS A 275 17.32 -10.28 9.49
N TYR A 276 16.92 -9.01 9.62
CA TYR A 276 17.04 -8.04 8.53
C TYR A 276 18.42 -7.41 8.53
N ARG A 277 19.03 -7.27 7.35
CA ARG A 277 20.30 -6.56 7.12
C ARG A 277 20.12 -5.51 6.03
N LEU A 278 20.98 -4.50 6.04
CA LEU A 278 21.01 -3.50 4.98
C LEU A 278 21.24 -4.18 3.62
N PHE A 279 20.37 -3.88 2.67
CA PHE A 279 20.57 -4.16 1.26
C PHE A 279 21.29 -2.96 0.63
N GLU A 280 20.57 -1.85 0.46
CA GLU A 280 21.03 -0.61 -0.17
C GLU A 280 20.28 0.59 0.41
N ALA A 281 20.91 1.77 0.33
CA ALA A 281 20.27 3.06 0.52
C ALA A 281 19.96 3.70 -0.83
N TYR A 282 18.89 4.48 -0.90
CA TYR A 282 18.43 5.18 -2.10
C TYR A 282 18.27 6.66 -1.78
N MET A 283 18.54 7.50 -2.78
CA MET A 283 18.24 8.92 -2.77
C MET A 283 17.44 9.25 -4.03
N GLY A 284 16.17 9.62 -3.85
CA GLY A 284 15.25 9.75 -4.99
C GLY A 284 15.05 8.41 -5.71
N GLY A 285 15.38 8.35 -7.00
CA GLY A 285 15.23 7.12 -7.80
C GLY A 285 16.43 6.18 -7.77
N ASP A 286 17.57 6.65 -7.27
CA ASP A 286 18.88 6.03 -7.51
C ASP A 286 19.48 5.44 -6.24
N VAL A 287 20.36 4.45 -6.43
CA VAL A 287 21.14 3.86 -5.32
C VAL A 287 22.17 4.89 -4.85
N ASP A 288 22.21 5.11 -3.54
CA ASP A 288 23.20 5.95 -2.86
C ASP A 288 24.33 5.04 -2.34
N GLU A 289 25.36 4.83 -3.16
CA GLU A 289 26.47 3.92 -2.86
C GLU A 289 27.31 4.37 -1.65
N GLU A 290 27.49 5.69 -1.50
CA GLU A 290 28.25 6.27 -0.39
C GLU A 290 27.52 6.00 0.94
N LYS A 291 26.22 6.35 1.01
CA LYS A 291 25.41 6.10 2.20
C LYS A 291 25.27 4.62 2.47
N THR A 292 25.14 3.80 1.44
CA THR A 292 25.13 2.33 1.57
C THR A 292 26.41 1.83 2.23
N SER A 293 27.57 2.25 1.74
CA SER A 293 28.88 1.86 2.28
C SER A 293 29.07 2.33 3.73
N ARG A 294 28.67 3.58 4.00
CA ARG A 294 28.74 4.17 5.35
C ARG A 294 27.86 3.44 6.36
N LEU A 295 26.65 3.04 5.98
CA LEU A 295 25.73 2.31 6.85
C LEU A 295 26.14 0.84 7.01
N LYS A 296 26.73 0.21 5.98
CA LYS A 296 27.34 -1.12 6.10
C LYS A 296 28.50 -1.12 7.12
N ALA A 297 29.32 -0.08 7.13
CA ALA A 297 30.46 0.07 8.04
C ALA A 297 30.07 0.49 9.46
N ASN A 298 28.85 0.99 9.69
CA ASN A 298 28.43 1.51 10.99
C ASN A 298 27.01 1.05 11.34
N PHE A 299 26.94 -0.09 12.03
CA PHE A 299 25.67 -0.69 12.42
C PHE A 299 24.86 0.18 13.39
N TYR A 300 25.51 0.96 14.26
CA TYR A 300 24.82 1.92 15.13
C TYR A 300 24.04 2.95 14.30
N LYS A 301 24.68 3.54 13.29
CA LYS A 301 24.01 4.45 12.36
C LYS A 301 22.88 3.75 11.61
N LEU A 302 23.07 2.51 11.18
CA LEU A 302 22.02 1.72 10.53
C LEU A 302 20.80 1.54 11.45
N LEU A 303 21.00 1.12 12.71
CA LEU A 303 19.91 1.00 13.68
C LEU A 303 19.16 2.32 13.88
N MET A 304 19.89 3.43 13.99
CA MET A 304 19.27 4.73 14.22
C MET A 304 18.44 5.22 13.03
N VAL A 305 18.85 4.94 11.78
CA VAL A 305 18.09 5.35 10.59
C VAL A 305 16.98 4.36 10.22
N THR A 306 16.99 3.15 10.76
CA THR A 306 15.90 2.17 10.57
C THR A 306 14.93 2.09 11.74
N ASP A 307 15.19 2.78 12.85
CA ASP A 307 14.18 2.96 13.89
C ASP A 307 12.99 3.76 13.35
N ILE A 308 11.79 3.19 13.56
CA ILE A 308 10.53 3.74 13.09
C ILE A 308 10.00 4.83 14.03
N ARG A 309 10.52 4.92 15.25
CA ARG A 309 10.06 5.90 16.24
C ARG A 309 10.54 7.30 15.87
N SER A 310 9.77 8.31 16.29
CA SER A 310 10.30 9.66 16.31
C SER A 310 11.31 9.81 17.47
N PRO A 311 12.47 10.46 17.24
CA PRO A 311 13.40 10.77 18.32
C PRO A 311 12.77 11.64 19.41
N ASP A 312 11.86 12.53 19.01
CA ASP A 312 11.01 13.32 19.90
C ASP A 312 9.68 12.57 20.08
N PRO A 313 9.43 11.94 21.24
CA PRO A 313 8.20 11.18 21.47
C PRO A 313 6.95 12.05 21.50
N ASP A 314 7.11 13.35 21.78
CA ASP A 314 6.03 14.33 21.89
C ASP A 314 5.81 15.09 20.57
N ARG A 315 6.54 14.71 19.51
CA ARG A 315 6.36 15.25 18.17
C ARG A 315 4.89 15.18 17.77
N SER A 316 4.33 16.35 17.50
CA SER A 316 2.93 16.51 17.05
C SER A 316 2.82 16.82 15.55
N THR A 317 3.93 17.24 14.92
CA THR A 317 4.00 17.69 13.53
C THR A 317 4.64 16.66 12.60
N ILE A 318 4.00 16.48 11.45
CA ILE A 318 4.52 15.67 10.32
C ILE A 318 5.63 16.44 9.57
N SER A 319 6.30 15.80 8.61
CA SER A 319 7.34 16.45 7.81
C SER A 319 6.82 17.69 7.09
N GLN A 320 7.62 18.76 7.10
CA GLN A 320 7.30 20.01 6.42
C GLN A 320 7.10 19.78 4.92
N GLY A 321 6.10 20.43 4.34
CA GLY A 321 5.76 20.30 2.92
C GLY A 321 4.96 19.04 2.58
N TRP A 322 4.81 18.09 3.51
CA TRP A 322 3.99 16.91 3.27
C TRP A 322 2.53 17.29 2.99
N GLN A 323 1.99 16.79 1.89
CA GLN A 323 0.59 16.95 1.50
C GLN A 323 0.14 15.81 0.58
N VAL A 324 -1.14 15.47 0.65
CA VAL A 324 -1.75 14.56 -0.32
C VAL A 324 -1.84 15.25 -1.68
N TYR A 325 -1.06 14.77 -2.65
CA TYR A 325 -0.99 15.38 -3.98
C TYR A 325 -2.24 15.12 -4.84
N PRO A 326 -2.55 15.99 -5.82
CA PRO A 326 -3.65 15.76 -6.75
C PRO A 326 -3.49 14.46 -7.55
N GLY A 327 -4.48 13.58 -7.43
CA GLY A 327 -4.49 12.26 -8.04
C GLY A 327 -3.97 11.14 -7.14
N CYS A 328 -3.61 11.44 -5.89
CA CYS A 328 -3.37 10.38 -4.90
C CYS A 328 -4.63 9.50 -4.76
N PRO A 329 -4.49 8.15 -4.75
CA PRO A 329 -5.60 7.26 -4.44
C PRO A 329 -6.27 7.64 -3.13
N GLN A 330 -7.60 7.50 -3.08
CA GLN A 330 -8.38 7.84 -1.88
C GLN A 330 -8.40 6.68 -0.88
N LEU A 331 -8.34 6.97 0.41
CA LEU A 331 -8.53 5.95 1.45
C LEU A 331 -9.97 5.42 1.45
N LYS A 332 -10.12 4.11 1.67
CA LYS A 332 -11.43 3.47 1.86
C LYS A 332 -11.79 3.51 3.34
N VAL A 333 -13.05 3.82 3.65
CA VAL A 333 -13.58 3.65 5.00
C VAL A 333 -13.85 2.16 5.21
N LYS A 334 -13.33 1.61 6.31
CA LYS A 334 -13.62 0.23 6.72
C LYS A 334 -14.94 0.22 7.49
N ASP A 335 -15.80 -0.74 7.16
CA ASP A 335 -17.05 -0.96 7.89
C ASP A 335 -16.64 -1.54 9.25
N GLY A 336 -17.07 -0.93 10.36
CA GLY A 336 -16.69 -1.35 11.73
C GLY A 336 -17.05 -2.80 12.07
N ARG A 337 -17.82 -3.47 11.22
CA ARG A 337 -18.04 -4.91 11.24
C ARG A 337 -17.09 -5.54 10.22
N GLY A 338 -15.95 -6.05 10.68
CA GLY A 338 -14.84 -6.63 9.90
C GLY A 338 -15.15 -7.80 8.95
N ARG A 339 -16.38 -7.96 8.46
CA ARG A 339 -16.64 -8.77 7.27
C ARG A 339 -16.05 -8.04 6.07
N LYS A 340 -14.85 -8.48 5.65
CA LYS A 340 -14.43 -8.40 4.25
C LYS A 340 -15.60 -8.92 3.43
N ARG A 341 -16.43 -8.05 2.84
CA ARG A 341 -17.34 -8.49 1.79
C ARG A 341 -16.41 -9.09 0.75
N LYS A 342 -16.47 -10.42 0.55
CA LYS A 342 -15.77 -11.10 -0.53
C LYS A 342 -16.39 -10.57 -1.82
N CYS A 343 -15.91 -9.42 -2.27
CA CYS A 343 -16.25 -8.89 -3.56
C CYS A 343 -15.07 -9.26 -4.43
N ALA A 344 -15.30 -10.22 -5.32
CA ALA A 344 -14.31 -10.68 -6.30
C ALA A 344 -13.68 -9.46 -7.02
N PRO A 345 -12.41 -9.54 -7.44
CA PRO A 345 -11.76 -8.48 -8.17
C PRO A 345 -12.58 -8.18 -9.44
N ASP A 346 -13.30 -7.07 -9.46
CA ASP A 346 -14.05 -6.63 -10.65
C ASP A 346 -13.08 -6.11 -11.75
N ALA A 347 -11.76 -6.20 -11.55
CA ALA A 347 -10.74 -5.78 -12.51
C ALA A 347 -10.92 -6.46 -13.87
N GLU A 348 -11.19 -7.77 -13.90
CA GLU A 348 -11.54 -8.48 -15.14
C GLU A 348 -12.90 -8.04 -15.72
N GLY A 349 -13.83 -7.59 -14.88
CA GLY A 349 -15.13 -7.06 -15.31
C GLY A 349 -15.02 -5.67 -15.94
N VAL A 350 -14.02 -4.88 -15.51
CA VAL A 350 -13.72 -3.54 -16.03
C VAL A 350 -13.16 -3.61 -17.44
N GLU A 351 -12.19 -4.47 -17.72
CA GLU A 351 -11.65 -4.63 -19.07
C GLU A 351 -12.68 -5.27 -20.01
N ARG A 352 -13.41 -6.30 -19.55
CA ARG A 352 -14.52 -6.90 -20.32
C ARG A 352 -15.60 -5.89 -20.73
N LYS A 353 -15.79 -4.80 -19.98
CA LYS A 353 -16.81 -3.79 -20.30
C LYS A 353 -16.50 -3.01 -21.58
N PHE A 354 -15.21 -2.91 -21.95
CA PHE A 354 -14.78 -2.10 -23.09
C PHE A 354 -13.88 -2.83 -24.08
N THR A 355 -13.63 -4.13 -23.91
CA THR A 355 -12.80 -4.95 -24.83
C THR A 355 -13.29 -4.94 -26.28
N ARG A 356 -14.56 -4.60 -26.53
CA ARG A 356 -15.13 -4.55 -27.88
C ARG A 356 -15.03 -3.18 -28.55
N ASN A 357 -14.62 -2.14 -27.83
CA ASN A 357 -14.61 -0.77 -28.33
C ASN A 357 -13.25 -0.48 -28.99
N PRO A 358 -13.21 0.02 -30.24
CA PRO A 358 -11.97 0.37 -30.90
C PRO A 358 -11.24 1.48 -30.13
N GLU A 359 -9.93 1.30 -29.95
CA GLU A 359 -9.06 2.29 -29.34
C GLU A 359 -8.65 3.35 -30.35
N VAL A 360 -8.70 4.61 -29.92
CA VAL A 360 -8.35 5.77 -30.73
C VAL A 360 -7.00 6.30 -30.26
N LYS A 361 -6.01 6.26 -31.15
CA LYS A 361 -4.67 6.80 -30.93
C LYS A 361 -4.49 8.05 -31.80
N ASP A 362 -4.98 9.18 -31.29
CA ASP A 362 -4.93 10.47 -31.96
C ASP A 362 -4.55 11.55 -30.94
N VAL A 363 -3.44 12.25 -31.22
CA VAL A 363 -2.83 13.22 -30.30
C VAL A 363 -3.75 14.40 -30.03
N GLU A 364 -4.47 14.87 -31.06
CA GLU A 364 -5.34 16.02 -30.92
C GLU A 364 -6.60 15.65 -30.14
N LYS A 365 -7.16 14.46 -30.41
CA LYS A 365 -8.27 13.92 -29.59
C LYS A 365 -7.84 13.70 -28.15
N GLU A 366 -6.62 13.21 -27.90
CA GLU A 366 -6.10 13.07 -26.55
C GLU A 366 -5.99 14.43 -25.83
N ARG A 367 -5.50 15.46 -26.52
CA ARG A 367 -5.42 16.83 -25.99
C ARG A 367 -6.80 17.35 -25.58
N ILE A 368 -7.81 17.15 -26.42
CA ILE A 368 -9.19 17.53 -26.15
C ILE A 368 -9.75 16.73 -24.95
N MET A 369 -9.57 15.42 -24.93
CA MET A 369 -10.01 14.58 -23.81
C MET A 369 -9.38 15.02 -22.48
N ARG A 370 -8.08 15.34 -22.48
CA ARG A 370 -7.36 15.83 -21.31
C ARG A 370 -7.88 17.17 -20.81
N LYS A 371 -8.18 18.12 -21.72
CA LYS A 371 -8.81 19.41 -21.38
C LYS A 371 -10.08 19.19 -20.54
N TYR A 372 -11.01 18.36 -21.01
CA TYR A 372 -12.27 18.12 -20.29
C TYR A 372 -12.09 17.30 -19.02
N LEU A 373 -11.16 16.34 -19.03
CA LEU A 373 -10.86 15.52 -17.85
C LEU A 373 -10.36 16.38 -16.67
N VAL A 374 -9.47 17.34 -16.92
CA VAL A 374 -8.94 18.26 -15.89
C VAL A 374 -10.01 19.26 -15.44
N GLN A 375 -10.88 19.73 -16.33
CA GLN A 375 -12.01 20.58 -15.97
C GLN A 375 -13.01 19.86 -15.05
N LEU A 376 -13.20 18.54 -15.20
CA LEU A 376 -14.03 17.74 -14.30
C LEU A 376 -13.42 17.65 -12.89
N SER A 377 -12.09 17.49 -12.79
CA SER A 377 -11.36 17.61 -11.52
C SER A 377 -9.85 17.72 -11.74
N PRO A 378 -9.14 18.58 -10.97
CA PRO A 378 -7.67 18.64 -11.00
C PRO A 378 -7.00 17.35 -10.50
N GLN A 379 -7.76 16.45 -9.86
CA GLN A 379 -7.26 15.14 -9.41
C GLN A 379 -6.90 14.22 -10.57
N TYR A 380 -7.40 14.50 -11.78
CA TYR A 380 -7.15 13.68 -12.96
C TYR A 380 -6.01 14.19 -13.85
N THR A 381 -5.33 15.27 -13.46
CA THR A 381 -4.25 15.90 -14.24
C THR A 381 -3.19 14.91 -14.70
N ASN A 382 -2.75 14.04 -13.79
CA ASN A 382 -1.70 13.06 -14.03
C ASN A 382 -2.24 11.68 -14.44
N ALA A 383 -3.54 11.56 -14.69
CA ALA A 383 -4.13 10.29 -15.12
C ALA A 383 -3.68 9.95 -16.55
N SER A 384 -3.30 8.69 -16.73
CA SER A 384 -3.22 8.08 -18.04
C SER A 384 -4.64 7.71 -18.48
N MET A 385 -4.96 7.91 -19.74
CA MET A 385 -6.28 7.60 -20.30
C MET A 385 -6.14 6.72 -21.54
N ARG A 386 -7.06 5.77 -21.68
CA ARG A 386 -7.22 5.00 -22.91
C ARG A 386 -8.50 5.46 -23.58
N ILE A 387 -8.44 5.94 -24.81
CA ILE A 387 -9.59 6.53 -25.50
C ILE A 387 -10.27 5.46 -26.34
N LEU A 388 -11.51 5.15 -25.99
CA LEU A 388 -12.30 4.11 -26.66
C LEU A 388 -13.52 4.75 -27.31
N TYR A 389 -13.70 4.49 -28.59
CA TYR A 389 -14.85 4.98 -29.34
C TYR A 389 -15.98 3.94 -29.33
N GLU A 390 -17.21 4.38 -29.13
CA GLU A 390 -18.38 3.50 -29.09
C GLU A 390 -19.48 4.01 -30.02
N GLU A 391 -19.93 3.12 -30.91
CA GLU A 391 -21.12 3.31 -31.74
C GLU A 391 -22.22 2.35 -31.29
N LYS A 392 -23.34 2.91 -30.86
CA LYS A 392 -24.50 2.15 -30.41
C LYS A 392 -25.70 2.44 -31.28
N LYS A 393 -26.09 1.45 -32.10
CA LYS A 393 -27.34 1.47 -32.85
C LYS A 393 -28.52 1.43 -31.87
N ILE A 394 -29.46 2.38 -31.96
CA ILE A 394 -30.67 2.38 -31.15
C ILE A 394 -31.74 1.56 -31.91
N PRO A 395 -32.13 0.36 -31.44
CA PRO A 395 -33.21 -0.38 -32.08
C PRO A 395 -34.51 0.41 -31.88
N LEU A 396 -34.99 1.07 -32.94
CA LEU A 396 -36.36 1.58 -32.95
C LEU A 396 -37.30 0.37 -32.97
N LYS A 397 -38.44 0.45 -32.27
CA LYS A 397 -39.48 -0.60 -32.32
C LYS A 397 -40.00 -0.87 -33.74
N MET A 398 -39.70 0.01 -34.70
CA MET A 398 -40.05 -0.14 -36.11
C MET A 398 -38.80 -0.53 -36.93
N LYS A 399 -38.90 -1.63 -37.69
CA LYS A 399 -37.85 -2.20 -38.55
C LYS A 399 -37.57 -1.35 -39.82
N ALA A 400 -37.35 -0.05 -39.68
CA ALA A 400 -37.02 0.83 -40.80
C ALA A 400 -35.54 1.27 -40.70
N PRO A 401 -34.67 0.90 -41.65
CA PRO A 401 -33.35 1.51 -41.79
C PRO A 401 -33.45 2.92 -42.40
N PRO A 402 -32.49 3.83 -42.13
CA PRO A 402 -31.38 3.73 -41.17
C PRO A 402 -31.79 3.75 -39.70
N VAL A 403 -31.11 2.91 -38.92
CA VAL A 403 -31.22 2.85 -37.46
C VAL A 403 -30.35 3.96 -36.86
N PRO A 404 -30.86 4.88 -36.02
CA PRO A 404 -30.06 5.95 -35.45
C PRO A 404 -28.89 5.40 -34.63
N THR A 405 -27.68 5.89 -34.89
CA THR A 405 -26.48 5.52 -34.13
C THR A 405 -26.13 6.61 -33.12
N ILE A 406 -25.97 6.24 -31.85
CA ILE A 406 -25.36 7.10 -30.83
C ILE A 406 -23.87 6.83 -30.83
N VAL A 407 -23.09 7.89 -31.05
CA VAL A 407 -21.64 7.88 -30.93
C VAL A 407 -21.24 8.43 -29.57
N SER A 408 -20.22 7.84 -28.95
CA SER A 408 -19.68 8.30 -27.66
C SER A 408 -18.22 7.91 -27.50
N TYR A 409 -17.54 8.57 -26.58
CA TYR A 409 -16.21 8.16 -26.12
C TYR A 409 -16.26 7.68 -24.69
N LYS A 410 -15.47 6.65 -24.40
CA LYS A 410 -15.21 6.12 -23.06
C LYS A 410 -13.72 6.14 -22.80
N CYS A 411 -13.33 6.73 -21.69
CA CYS A 411 -11.94 6.96 -21.33
C CYS A 411 -11.66 6.37 -19.95
N PRO A 412 -11.46 5.04 -19.84
CA PRO A 412 -10.92 4.45 -18.61
C PRO A 412 -9.57 5.06 -18.24
N LEU A 413 -9.41 5.39 -16.96
CA LEU A 413 -8.19 5.99 -16.44
C LEU A 413 -7.28 4.92 -15.81
N ARG A 414 -5.97 5.20 -15.82
CA ARG A 414 -4.91 4.43 -15.15
C ARG A 414 -3.94 5.36 -14.43
N GLY A 415 -3.25 4.84 -13.41
CA GLY A 415 -2.29 5.60 -12.62
C GLY A 415 -2.93 6.61 -11.66
N ASP A 416 -2.31 7.76 -11.49
CA ASP A 416 -2.83 8.78 -10.56
C ASP A 416 -4.17 9.32 -11.04
N GLY A 417 -5.03 9.67 -10.10
CA GLY A 417 -6.38 10.13 -10.38
C GLY A 417 -7.31 9.00 -10.84
N ALA A 418 -6.81 7.90 -11.38
CA ALA A 418 -7.64 6.78 -11.82
C ALA A 418 -8.41 6.09 -10.68
N ARG A 419 -7.97 6.29 -9.44
CA ARG A 419 -8.63 5.81 -8.21
C ARG A 419 -9.31 6.92 -7.40
N PHE A 420 -9.45 8.10 -7.98
CA PHE A 420 -10.18 9.20 -7.37
C PHE A 420 -11.65 9.18 -7.81
N CYS A 421 -12.52 8.65 -6.95
CA CYS A 421 -13.95 8.63 -7.20
C CYS A 421 -14.66 9.83 -6.56
N MET A 422 -15.25 10.67 -7.40
CA MET A 422 -16.05 11.83 -6.95
C MET A 422 -17.28 11.42 -6.11
N ASN A 423 -17.67 10.14 -6.14
CA ASN A 423 -18.80 9.60 -5.39
C ASN A 423 -18.40 8.95 -4.05
N LEU A 424 -17.10 8.87 -3.73
CA LEU A 424 -16.59 8.14 -2.56
C LEU A 424 -17.14 8.69 -1.24
N LYS A 425 -17.06 10.01 -1.05
CA LYS A 425 -17.54 10.68 0.19
C LYS A 425 -19.04 10.49 0.39
N SER A 426 -19.82 10.60 -0.68
CA SER A 426 -21.28 10.42 -0.64
C SER A 426 -21.74 8.96 -0.40
N ASN A 427 -20.83 7.99 -0.39
CA ASN A 427 -21.12 6.59 -0.08
C ASN A 427 -20.53 6.18 1.28
N GLY A 428 -20.23 7.14 2.16
CA GLY A 428 -19.55 6.86 3.43
C GLY A 428 -18.16 6.23 3.23
N GLY A 429 -17.54 6.41 2.06
CA GLY A 429 -16.24 5.81 1.73
C GLY A 429 -16.27 4.35 1.25
N PHE A 430 -17.46 3.74 1.09
CA PHE A 430 -17.59 2.33 0.71
C PHE A 430 -17.58 2.12 -0.80
N HIS A 431 -16.54 1.47 -1.34
CA HIS A 431 -16.45 1.07 -2.75
C HIS A 431 -15.84 -0.33 -2.92
N ASN A 432 -16.41 -1.11 -3.85
CA ASN A 432 -15.84 -2.38 -4.33
C ASN A 432 -14.69 -2.15 -5.34
N SER A 433 -14.72 -1.04 -6.08
CA SER A 433 -13.66 -0.60 -6.99
C SER A 433 -13.58 0.91 -6.95
N GLN A 434 -12.37 1.47 -6.91
CA GLN A 434 -12.14 2.91 -7.00
C GLN A 434 -11.82 3.38 -8.41
N ASN A 435 -11.68 2.44 -9.36
CA ASN A 435 -11.40 2.80 -10.73
C ASN A 435 -12.50 3.72 -11.26
N VAL A 436 -12.10 4.74 -12.01
CA VAL A 436 -13.00 5.68 -12.68
C VAL A 436 -12.71 5.77 -14.17
N TRP A 437 -13.68 6.30 -14.90
CA TRP A 437 -13.58 6.55 -16.34
C TRP A 437 -14.38 7.79 -16.70
N MET A 438 -13.94 8.53 -17.71
CA MET A 438 -14.68 9.64 -18.28
C MET A 438 -15.53 9.14 -19.45
N GLU A 439 -16.73 9.69 -19.62
CA GLU A 439 -17.55 9.48 -20.81
C GLU A 439 -17.86 10.81 -21.49
N ILE A 440 -17.77 10.83 -22.82
CA ILE A 440 -18.27 11.93 -23.66
C ILE A 440 -19.46 11.41 -24.44
N VAL A 441 -20.62 12.02 -24.18
CA VAL A 441 -21.91 11.55 -24.71
C VAL A 441 -22.73 12.74 -25.22
N PRO A 442 -23.63 12.51 -26.20
CA PRO A 442 -24.55 13.55 -26.62
C PRO A 442 -25.52 13.90 -25.48
N LYS A 443 -25.73 15.20 -25.27
CA LYS A 443 -26.76 15.74 -24.36
C LYS A 443 -28.00 16.16 -25.14
N ASN A 444 -27.79 16.87 -26.24
CA ASN A 444 -28.86 17.26 -27.16
C ASN A 444 -28.38 17.02 -28.59
N THR A 445 -28.86 15.94 -29.20
CA THR A 445 -28.51 15.56 -30.57
C THR A 445 -29.02 16.56 -31.61
N SER A 446 -30.12 17.26 -31.35
CA SER A 446 -30.67 18.28 -32.25
C SER A 446 -29.81 19.54 -32.32
N LYS A 447 -29.11 19.87 -31.23
CA LYS A 447 -28.23 21.03 -31.10
C LYS A 447 -26.74 20.71 -31.22
N ASN A 448 -26.39 19.46 -31.53
CA ASN A 448 -25.00 18.99 -31.56
C ASN A 448 -24.24 19.22 -30.24
N GLU A 449 -24.94 19.12 -29.11
CA GLU A 449 -24.37 19.37 -27.79
C GLU A 449 -23.87 18.06 -27.16
N PHE A 450 -22.61 18.06 -26.74
CA PHE A 450 -21.98 16.96 -26.03
C PHE A 450 -21.54 17.39 -24.64
N VAL A 451 -21.49 16.41 -23.73
CA VAL A 451 -20.97 16.60 -22.38
C VAL A 451 -19.94 15.55 -22.03
N ALA A 452 -18.93 15.98 -21.28
CA ALA A 452 -18.01 15.13 -20.55
C ALA A 452 -18.49 14.97 -19.10
N ARG A 453 -18.38 13.75 -18.56
CA ARG A 453 -18.64 13.48 -17.13
C ARG A 453 -17.89 12.24 -16.66
N MET A 454 -17.61 12.20 -15.36
CA MET A 454 -16.97 11.06 -14.69
C MET A 454 -17.99 10.01 -14.26
N ARG A 455 -17.54 8.76 -14.34
CA ARG A 455 -18.25 7.55 -13.95
C ARG A 455 -17.33 6.67 -13.09
N CYS A 456 -17.93 5.78 -12.30
CA CYS A 456 -17.22 4.81 -11.48
C CYS A 456 -17.49 3.38 -11.97
N PHE A 457 -16.54 2.47 -11.74
CA PHE A 457 -16.75 1.05 -11.98
C PHE A 457 -17.44 0.31 -10.81
N CYS A 458 -17.55 0.92 -9.63
CA CYS A 458 -18.16 0.28 -8.47
C CYS A 458 -19.63 -0.06 -8.71
N LYS A 459 -20.03 -1.31 -8.45
CA LYS A 459 -21.44 -1.75 -8.43
C LYS A 459 -22.05 -1.75 -7.01
N CYS A 460 -21.40 -1.08 -6.07
CA CYS A 460 -21.87 -0.96 -4.70
C CYS A 460 -23.24 -0.23 -4.66
N LYS A 461 -24.15 -0.76 -3.85
CA LYS A 461 -25.44 -0.12 -3.57
C LYS A 461 -25.21 1.06 -2.62
N THR A 462 -25.69 2.25 -3.02
CA THR A 462 -25.55 3.47 -2.21
C THR A 462 -26.84 3.63 -1.39
N TYR A 463 -26.79 3.28 -0.11
CA TYR A 463 -27.97 3.29 0.77
C TYR A 463 -27.94 4.40 1.83
N GLU A 464 -26.80 5.03 2.11
CA GLU A 464 -26.74 6.20 2.99
C GLU A 464 -26.89 7.49 2.19
N GLY A 465 -27.92 8.28 2.52
CA GLY A 465 -28.14 9.63 1.99
C GLY A 465 -28.83 9.74 0.61
N ARG A 466 -29.21 8.63 -0.03
CA ARG A 466 -29.93 8.62 -1.33
C ARG A 466 -30.99 7.53 -1.43
N ARG A 467 -32.03 7.78 -2.25
CA ARG A 467 -33.00 6.76 -2.68
C ARG A 467 -32.38 5.83 -3.74
N GLY A 468 -31.64 4.81 -3.31
CA GLY A 468 -31.55 3.52 -4.01
C GLY A 468 -30.81 3.40 -5.36
N GLN A 469 -29.77 4.20 -5.64
CA GLN A 469 -28.97 4.05 -6.89
C GLN A 469 -27.62 3.34 -6.65
N LEU A 470 -27.09 2.63 -7.66
CA LEU A 470 -25.76 2.02 -7.59
C LEU A 470 -24.69 3.08 -7.84
N CYS A 471 -23.48 2.89 -7.32
CA CYS A 471 -22.37 3.78 -7.64
C CYS A 471 -21.99 3.76 -9.14
N SER A 472 -22.35 2.69 -9.86
CA SER A 472 -22.19 2.60 -11.31
C SER A 472 -23.12 3.55 -12.06
N ASP A 473 -24.21 3.95 -11.42
CA ASP A 473 -25.21 4.87 -11.97
C ASP A 473 -24.84 6.34 -11.70
N PHE A 474 -23.87 6.56 -10.80
CA PHE A 474 -23.32 7.89 -10.54
C PHE A 474 -22.76 8.52 -11.82
N LYS A 475 -23.09 9.80 -11.96
CA LYS A 475 -22.59 10.71 -12.98
C LYS A 475 -22.12 11.96 -12.25
N SER A 476 -20.90 12.42 -12.51
CA SER A 476 -20.45 13.71 -11.99
C SER A 476 -21.24 14.87 -12.58
N LYS A 477 -20.97 16.08 -12.08
CA LYS A 477 -21.32 17.31 -12.79
C LYS A 477 -20.81 17.23 -14.23
N GLU A 478 -21.66 17.67 -15.16
CA GLU A 478 -21.38 17.67 -16.59
C GLU A 478 -20.60 18.91 -16.98
N VAL A 479 -19.66 18.74 -17.91
CA VAL A 479 -18.95 19.83 -18.59
C VAL A 479 -19.36 19.81 -20.06
N MET A 480 -19.88 20.93 -20.55
CA MET A 480 -20.25 21.07 -21.97
C MET A 480 -18.99 21.13 -22.82
N LEU A 481 -19.02 20.46 -23.97
CA LEU A 481 -17.95 20.56 -24.95
C LEU A 481 -18.12 21.81 -25.81
N ASP A 482 -16.99 22.44 -26.15
CA ASP A 482 -16.90 23.50 -27.13
C ASP A 482 -17.23 22.95 -28.54
N PRO A 483 -17.97 23.70 -29.38
CA PRO A 483 -18.38 23.24 -30.71
C PRO A 483 -17.21 22.78 -31.61
N ASP A 484 -16.07 23.46 -31.52
CA ASP A 484 -14.88 23.12 -32.30
C ASP A 484 -14.30 21.76 -31.86
N ASP A 485 -14.21 21.53 -30.55
CA ASP A 485 -13.77 20.26 -29.99
C ASP A 485 -14.73 19.12 -30.39
N VAL A 486 -16.05 19.38 -30.40
CA VAL A 486 -17.05 18.42 -30.90
C VAL A 486 -16.78 18.08 -32.37
N SER A 487 -16.49 19.08 -33.20
CA SER A 487 -16.24 18.87 -34.63
C SER A 487 -14.97 18.06 -34.92
N THR A 488 -13.95 18.19 -34.06
CA THR A 488 -12.71 17.42 -34.13
C THR A 488 -12.90 15.99 -33.63
N LEU A 489 -13.64 15.81 -32.52
CA LEU A 489 -13.93 14.50 -31.96
C LEU A 489 -14.83 13.68 -32.89
N PHE A 490 -15.91 14.29 -33.36
CA PHE A 490 -16.96 13.70 -34.17
C PHE A 490 -16.98 14.45 -35.51
N HIS A 491 -16.48 13.82 -36.58
CA HIS A 491 -16.36 14.45 -37.90
C HIS A 491 -17.70 15.08 -38.32
N LYS A 492 -17.66 16.20 -39.06
CA LYS A 492 -18.86 16.80 -39.69
C LYS A 492 -19.65 15.70 -40.43
N GLY A 493 -20.77 15.26 -39.86
CA GLY A 493 -21.65 14.22 -40.43
C GLY A 493 -21.83 12.92 -39.62
N THR A 494 -21.21 12.77 -38.44
CA THR A 494 -21.36 11.57 -37.55
C THR A 494 -22.38 11.75 -36.42
N THR A 495 -23.17 12.81 -36.43
CA THR A 495 -24.20 13.03 -35.39
C THR A 495 -25.45 12.22 -35.70
N ALA A 496 -26.14 11.76 -34.64
CA ALA A 496 -27.42 11.05 -34.75
C ALA A 496 -28.45 11.80 -35.61
N LYS A 497 -28.35 13.14 -35.70
CA LYS A 497 -29.17 13.96 -36.59
C LYS A 497 -28.81 13.79 -38.07
N HIS A 498 -27.53 13.71 -38.46
CA HIS A 498 -27.14 13.53 -39.87
C HIS A 498 -27.49 12.13 -40.39
N GLU A 499 -27.49 11.12 -39.52
CA GLU A 499 -28.02 9.78 -39.86
C GLU A 499 -29.55 9.74 -39.86
N LEU A 500 -30.22 10.41 -38.91
CA LEU A 500 -31.69 10.50 -38.87
C LEU A 500 -32.24 11.34 -40.03
N ASP A 501 -31.60 12.44 -40.40
CA ASP A 501 -31.97 13.30 -41.52
C ASP A 501 -31.71 12.56 -42.85
N ARG A 502 -30.59 11.81 -42.98
CA ARG A 502 -30.37 10.90 -44.13
C ARG A 502 -31.41 9.78 -44.16
N ALA A 503 -31.81 9.25 -43.00
CA ALA A 503 -32.82 8.21 -42.89
C ALA A 503 -34.20 8.67 -43.33
N VAL A 504 -34.61 9.83 -42.83
CA VAL A 504 -35.87 10.49 -43.17
C VAL A 504 -35.86 10.89 -44.65
N ALA A 505 -34.75 11.44 -45.16
CA ALA A 505 -34.60 11.76 -46.57
C ALA A 505 -34.67 10.52 -47.47
N HIS A 506 -34.00 9.42 -47.09
CA HIS A 506 -34.07 8.16 -47.83
C HIS A 506 -35.47 7.55 -47.80
N TYR A 507 -36.12 7.53 -46.63
CA TYR A 507 -37.52 7.08 -46.48
C TYR A 507 -38.48 7.92 -47.33
N ASN A 508 -38.37 9.25 -47.30
CA ASN A 508 -39.18 10.13 -48.13
C ASN A 508 -38.90 9.92 -49.63
N SER A 509 -37.65 9.61 -50.01
CA SER A 509 -37.30 9.27 -51.40
C SER A 509 -37.92 7.95 -51.87
N LEU A 510 -38.10 6.98 -50.97
CA LEU A 510 -38.77 5.71 -51.25
C LEU A 510 -40.29 5.88 -51.28
N LYS A 511 -40.84 6.72 -50.39
CA LYS A 511 -42.27 7.04 -50.32
C LYS A 511 -42.76 7.78 -51.57
N ASN A 512 -41.91 8.61 -52.19
CA ASN A 512 -42.22 9.31 -53.44
C ASN A 512 -42.00 8.47 -54.71
N LYS A 513 -41.60 7.20 -54.58
CA LYS A 513 -41.41 6.25 -55.69
C LYS A 513 -42.53 5.21 -55.80
N TRP A 514 -43.57 5.33 -54.97
CA TRP A 514 -44.78 4.51 -55.00
C TRP A 514 -46.00 5.38 -55.27
#